data_AF-A0A7Y9SLD6-F1
#
_entry.id   AF-A0A7Y9SLD6-F1
#
_cell.length_a   1.000
_cell.length_b   1.000
_cell.length_c   1.000
_cell.angle_alpha   90.00
_cell.angle_beta   90.00
_cell.angle_gamma   90.00
#
_symmetry.space_group_name_H-M   'P 1'
#
loop_
_entity.id
_entity.type
_entity.pdbx_description
1 polymer ?
#
loop_
_entity_poly.entity_id
_entity_poly.type
_entity_poly.pdbx_seq_one_letter_code
_entity_poly.pdbx_strand_id
1 'polypeptide(L)'
;MDENRSVVRMWRGAVRTEDTAQYVAYVERTGMEAYRATPGNLDAWILTRDLGDGTTEIVTVSRWDSLASIRGFAGNDIDVAVFYPEDDRFLVARDETVHHWVQAS
;
A
#
# COMPACT_ATOMS: atom_id res chain seq x y z
N MET A 1 -6.16 22.59 4.28
CA MET A 1 -4.94 21.96 3.72
C MET A 1 -5.01 22.13 2.22
N ASP A 2 -3.92 22.44 1.53
CA ASP A 2 -3.94 22.61 0.07
C ASP A 2 -4.45 21.33 -0.60
N GLU A 3 -5.58 21.43 -1.30
CA GLU A 3 -6.20 20.31 -2.01
C GLU A 3 -5.41 19.87 -3.26
N ASN A 4 -4.35 20.61 -3.62
CA ASN A 4 -3.57 20.45 -4.85
C ASN A 4 -2.13 19.94 -4.63
N ARG A 5 -1.81 19.41 -3.44
CA ARG A 5 -0.48 18.83 -3.18
C ARG A 5 -0.50 17.31 -3.32
N SER A 6 0.51 16.79 -4.03
CA SER A 6 0.75 15.36 -4.18
C SER A 6 0.87 14.69 -2.81
N VAL A 7 0.24 13.53 -2.66
CA VAL A 7 0.18 12.75 -1.42
C VAL A 7 0.78 11.38 -1.66
N VAL A 8 1.64 10.95 -0.75
CA VAL A 8 2.14 9.58 -0.69
C VAL A 8 1.39 8.82 0.39
N ARG A 9 0.73 7.73 0.03
CA ARG A 9 0.07 6.78 0.94
C ARG A 9 0.97 5.56 1.11
N MET A 10 1.28 5.22 2.36
CA MET A 10 2.11 4.08 2.72
C MET A 10 1.38 3.13 3.66
N TRP A 11 1.48 1.84 3.37
CA TRP A 11 1.02 0.76 4.23
C TRP A 11 2.17 -0.23 4.46
N ARG A 12 2.18 -0.88 5.62
CA ARG A 12 3.21 -1.85 6.00
C ARG A 12 2.57 -3.16 6.50
N GLY A 13 3.19 -4.25 6.13
CA GLY A 13 2.95 -5.58 6.69
C GLY A 13 4.23 -6.42 6.67
N ALA A 14 4.13 -7.66 7.11
CA ALA A 14 5.21 -8.62 7.04
C ALA A 14 4.67 -10.00 6.66
N VAL A 15 5.50 -10.75 5.93
CA VAL A 15 5.26 -12.14 5.53
C VAL A 15 6.44 -13.01 5.96
N ARG A 16 6.29 -14.34 5.93
CA ARG A 16 7.45 -15.23 5.99
C ARG A 16 8.35 -14.98 4.78
N THR A 17 9.66 -14.96 4.97
CA THR A 17 10.60 -14.64 3.89
C THR A 17 10.44 -15.56 2.68
N GLU A 18 10.14 -16.85 2.89
CA GLU A 18 9.89 -17.82 1.81
C GLU A 18 8.64 -17.48 0.96
N ASP A 19 7.66 -16.79 1.53
CA ASP A 19 6.41 -16.43 0.88
C ASP A 19 6.51 -15.09 0.11
N THR A 20 7.62 -14.35 0.25
CA THR A 20 7.79 -12.98 -0.28
C THR A 20 7.46 -12.87 -1.77
N ALA A 21 8.04 -13.72 -2.61
CA ALA A 21 7.84 -13.64 -4.05
C ALA A 21 6.38 -13.89 -4.46
N GLN A 22 5.72 -14.83 -3.79
CA GLN A 22 4.31 -15.13 -4.03
C GLN A 22 3.42 -13.99 -3.57
N TYR A 23 3.69 -13.42 -2.39
CA TYR A 23 2.90 -12.31 -1.87
C TYR A 23 3.08 -11.03 -2.72
N VAL A 24 4.30 -10.71 -3.17
CA VAL A 24 4.55 -9.58 -4.08
C VAL A 24 3.75 -9.74 -5.37
N ALA A 25 3.77 -10.91 -5.99
CA ALA A 25 2.99 -11.16 -7.21
C ALA A 25 1.47 -11.03 -6.99
N TYR A 26 0.99 -11.41 -5.80
CA TYR A 26 -0.41 -11.24 -5.42
C TYR A 26 -0.79 -9.77 -5.21
N VAL A 27 0.02 -9.00 -4.45
CA VAL A 27 -0.20 -7.57 -4.22
C VAL A 27 -0.13 -6.78 -5.52
N GLU A 28 0.77 -7.18 -6.45
CA GLU A 28 0.88 -6.56 -7.77
C GLU A 28 -0.42 -6.68 -8.57
N ARG A 29 -1.04 -7.86 -8.56
CA ARG A 29 -2.29 -8.16 -9.29
C ARG A 29 -3.57 -7.70 -8.60
N THR A 30 -3.46 -7.18 -7.39
CA THR A 30 -4.62 -6.75 -6.58
C THR A 30 -4.46 -5.28 -6.22
N GLY A 31 -3.76 -4.99 -5.12
CA GLY A 31 -3.52 -3.66 -4.60
C GLY A 31 -2.90 -2.71 -5.65
N MET A 32 -1.83 -3.12 -6.33
CA MET A 32 -1.14 -2.23 -7.27
C MET A 32 -1.96 -1.97 -8.54
N GLU A 33 -2.61 -2.99 -9.10
CA GLU A 33 -3.55 -2.82 -10.21
C GLU A 33 -4.69 -1.86 -9.83
N ALA A 34 -5.27 -2.01 -8.63
CA ALA A 34 -6.33 -1.13 -8.15
C ALA A 34 -5.84 0.31 -7.91
N TYR A 35 -4.63 0.50 -7.36
CA TYR A 35 -4.00 1.82 -7.22
C TYR A 35 -3.89 2.50 -8.58
N ARG A 36 -3.28 1.84 -9.56
CA ARG A 36 -2.99 2.41 -10.88
C ARG A 36 -4.24 2.62 -11.74
N ALA A 37 -5.29 1.83 -11.52
CA ALA A 37 -6.57 1.99 -12.21
C ALA A 37 -7.40 3.16 -11.64
N THR A 38 -7.10 3.64 -10.43
CA THR A 38 -7.87 4.71 -9.81
C THR A 38 -7.42 6.09 -10.34
N PRO A 39 -8.34 6.92 -10.86
CA PRO A 39 -8.01 8.28 -11.30
C PRO A 39 -7.30 9.09 -10.22
N GLY A 40 -6.25 9.82 -10.62
CA GLY A 40 -5.43 10.63 -9.72
C GLY A 40 -4.26 9.88 -9.07
N ASN A 41 -4.13 8.57 -9.26
CA ASN A 41 -2.87 7.87 -8.96
C ASN A 41 -1.79 8.29 -9.98
N LEU A 42 -0.60 8.62 -9.47
CA LEU A 42 0.56 9.05 -10.27
C LEU A 42 1.54 7.90 -10.48
N ASP A 43 1.76 7.09 -9.44
CA ASP A 43 2.55 5.86 -9.46
C ASP A 43 2.32 5.04 -8.19
N ALA A 44 2.79 3.80 -8.22
CA ALA A 44 2.73 2.88 -7.09
C ALA A 44 3.83 1.81 -7.16
N TRP A 45 4.35 1.43 -6.00
CA TRP A 45 5.45 0.49 -5.83
C TRP A 45 5.23 -0.44 -4.63
N ILE A 46 5.85 -1.61 -4.71
CA ILE A 46 6.05 -2.52 -3.59
C ILE A 46 7.53 -2.47 -3.22
N LEU A 47 7.81 -2.23 -1.94
CA LEU A 47 9.15 -2.30 -1.37
C LEU A 47 9.21 -3.50 -0.43
N THR A 48 10.35 -4.18 -0.40
CA THR A 48 10.57 -5.32 0.49
C THR A 48 11.89 -5.16 1.24
N ARG A 49 11.94 -5.66 2.47
CA ARG A 49 13.16 -5.68 3.28
C ARG A 49 13.16 -6.90 4.20
N ASP A 50 14.14 -7.78 4.02
CA ASP A 50 14.34 -8.92 4.91
C ASP A 50 14.75 -8.43 6.31
N LEU A 51 14.11 -8.97 7.35
CA LEU A 51 14.37 -8.58 8.74
C LEU A 51 15.38 -9.50 9.45
N GLY A 52 15.76 -10.61 8.80
CA GLY A 52 16.77 -11.55 9.30
C GLY A 52 16.26 -12.54 10.36
N ASP A 53 14.98 -12.50 10.70
CA ASP A 53 14.30 -13.38 11.66
C ASP A 53 13.37 -14.41 10.99
N GLY A 54 13.51 -14.59 9.66
CA GLY A 54 12.63 -15.42 8.84
C GLY A 54 11.38 -14.68 8.34
N THR A 55 11.28 -13.37 8.59
CA THR A 55 10.24 -12.51 8.02
C THR A 55 10.81 -11.44 7.09
N THR A 56 9.96 -11.01 6.16
CA THR A 56 10.24 -9.93 5.21
C THR A 56 9.15 -8.88 5.35
N GLU A 57 9.58 -7.64 5.61
CA GLU A 57 8.72 -6.47 5.63
C GLU A 57 8.30 -6.12 4.20
N ILE A 58 7.01 -5.85 4.03
CA ILE A 58 6.40 -5.40 2.78
C ILE A 58 5.85 -4.00 3.02
N VAL A 59 6.21 -3.06 2.15
CA VAL A 59 5.64 -1.71 2.16
C VAL A 59 5.03 -1.44 0.80
N THR A 60 3.73 -1.13 0.79
CA THR A 60 3.09 -0.62 -0.43
C THR A 60 3.09 0.90 -0.39
N VAL A 61 3.59 1.51 -1.46
CA VAL A 61 3.66 2.96 -1.61
C VAL A 61 2.83 3.34 -2.83
N SER A 62 1.97 4.34 -2.70
CA SER A 62 1.22 4.91 -3.82
C SER A 62 1.22 6.42 -3.72
N ARG A 63 1.40 7.09 -4.86
CA ARG A 63 1.42 8.55 -4.95
C ARG A 63 0.19 9.04 -5.70
N TRP A 64 -0.39 10.11 -5.21
CA TRP A 64 -1.69 10.62 -5.64
C TRP A 64 -1.59 12.12 -5.85
N ASP A 65 -2.37 12.68 -6.77
CA ASP A 65 -2.42 14.13 -6.98
C ASP A 65 -3.04 14.90 -5.81
N SER A 66 -3.85 14.23 -4.98
CA SER A 66 -4.59 14.81 -3.85
C SER A 66 -5.10 13.73 -2.88
N LEU A 67 -5.48 14.15 -1.66
CA LEU A 67 -6.22 13.27 -0.71
C LEU A 67 -7.61 12.90 -1.24
N ALA A 68 -8.22 13.74 -2.07
CA ALA A 68 -9.55 13.49 -2.61
C ALA A 68 -9.54 12.28 -3.56
N SER A 69 -8.52 12.16 -4.41
CA SER A 69 -8.35 11.03 -5.33
C SER A 69 -8.18 9.69 -4.59
N ILE A 70 -7.55 9.70 -3.40
CA ILE A 70 -7.41 8.50 -2.57
C ILE A 70 -8.77 7.93 -2.14
N ARG A 71 -9.79 8.78 -1.93
CA ARG A 71 -11.14 8.31 -1.58
C ARG A 71 -11.76 7.43 -2.68
N GLY A 72 -11.38 7.64 -3.93
CA GLY A 72 -11.81 6.79 -5.05
C GLY A 72 -11.31 5.36 -4.93
N PHE A 73 -10.18 5.15 -4.25
CA PHE A 73 -9.61 3.84 -3.97
C PHE A 73 -10.04 3.30 -2.59
N ALA A 74 -9.79 4.06 -1.52
CA ALA A 74 -9.93 3.60 -0.14
C ALA A 74 -11.35 3.75 0.43
N GLY A 75 -12.24 4.47 -0.26
CA GLY A 75 -13.57 4.80 0.24
C GLY A 75 -13.57 6.01 1.18
N ASN A 76 -14.51 6.01 2.14
CA ASN A 76 -14.74 7.17 3.00
C ASN A 76 -13.67 7.36 4.08
N ASP A 77 -13.16 6.25 4.62
CA ASP A 77 -12.10 6.27 5.62
C ASP A 77 -10.77 5.92 4.95
N ILE A 78 -10.05 6.96 4.53
CA ILE A 78 -8.82 6.80 3.77
C ILE A 78 -7.66 6.25 4.62
N ASP A 79 -7.75 6.37 5.94
CA ASP A 79 -6.71 5.97 6.88
C ASP A 79 -6.75 4.46 7.17
N VAL A 80 -7.82 3.76 6.76
CA VAL A 80 -7.95 2.31 6.89
C VAL A 80 -7.25 1.60 5.73
N ALA A 81 -6.53 0.53 6.05
CA ALA A 81 -5.92 -0.35 5.06
C ALA A 81 -6.99 -1.12 4.27
N VAL A 82 -6.78 -1.25 2.96
CA VAL A 82 -7.66 -2.05 2.09
C VAL A 82 -7.04 -3.43 1.97
N PHE A 83 -7.75 -4.44 2.48
CA PHE A 83 -7.32 -5.83 2.43
C PHE A 83 -8.07 -6.62 1.36
N TYR A 84 -7.39 -7.62 0.81
CA TYR A 84 -7.87 -8.53 -0.20
C TYR A 84 -7.95 -9.97 0.36
N PRO A 85 -8.79 -10.85 -0.21
CA PRO A 85 -9.15 -12.13 0.44
C PRO A 85 -8.00 -13.06 0.82
N GLU A 86 -6.88 -13.05 0.09
CA GLU A 86 -5.73 -13.91 0.40
C GLU A 86 -4.72 -13.30 1.37
N ASP A 87 -4.92 -12.07 1.86
CA ASP A 87 -3.96 -11.41 2.76
C ASP A 87 -3.74 -12.20 4.05
N ASP A 88 -4.81 -12.73 4.67
CA ASP A 88 -4.74 -13.51 5.90
C ASP A 88 -3.93 -14.81 5.76
N ARG A 89 -3.73 -15.29 4.53
CA ARG A 89 -2.93 -16.48 4.24
C ARG A 89 -1.42 -16.20 4.37
N PHE A 90 -1.00 -15.00 3.99
CA PHE A 90 0.43 -14.64 3.88
C PHE A 90 0.92 -13.78 5.04
N LEU A 91 0.09 -12.86 5.52
CA LEU A 91 0.51 -11.85 6.47
C LEU A 91 0.69 -12.45 7.87
N VAL A 92 1.90 -12.34 8.39
CA VAL A 92 2.22 -12.67 9.79
C VAL A 92 2.08 -11.44 10.69
N ALA A 93 2.15 -10.24 10.12
CA ALA A 93 1.84 -8.97 10.76
C ALA A 93 1.31 -7.97 9.73
N ARG A 94 0.44 -7.06 10.16
CA ARG A 94 -0.10 -5.99 9.31
C ARG A 94 -0.52 -4.78 10.13
N ASP A 95 -0.32 -3.60 9.57
CA ASP A 95 -0.94 -2.39 10.09
C ASP A 95 -2.41 -2.32 9.59
N GLU A 96 -3.35 -2.04 10.49
CA GLU A 96 -4.76 -1.83 10.12
C GLU A 96 -4.99 -0.45 9.50
N THR A 97 -4.03 0.46 9.70
CA THR A 97 -4.05 1.83 9.21
C THR A 97 -2.92 2.12 8.24
N VAL A 98 -3.06 3.18 7.46
CA VAL A 98 -2.03 3.70 6.57
C VAL A 98 -1.54 5.08 7.02
N HIS A 99 -0.44 5.52 6.45
CA HIS A 99 0.06 6.88 6.64
C HIS A 99 0.05 7.67 5.34
N HIS A 100 -0.46 8.89 5.44
CA HIS A 100 -0.48 9.87 4.36
C HIS A 100 0.58 10.94 4.58
N TRP A 101 1.38 11.20 3.55
CA TRP A 101 2.44 12.19 3.57
C TRP A 101 2.21 13.19 2.45
N VAL A 102 2.21 14.49 2.75
CA VAL A 102 2.23 15.51 1.71
C VAL A 102 3.64 15.56 1.12
N GLN A 103 3.76 15.34 -0.18
CA GLN A 103 5.04 15.47 -0.89
C GLN A 103 5.47 16.95 -0.89
N ALA A 104 6.64 17.22 -0.32
CA ALA A 104 7.14 18.59 -0.14
C ALA A 104 8.05 19.08 -1.30
N SER A 105 8.59 18.17 -2.12
CA SER A 105 9.50 18.44 -3.25
C SER A 105 9.34 17.42 -4.35
#